data_AF-A0AAD5RCM0-F1
#
_entry.id   AF-A0AAD5RCM0-F1
#
_cell.length_a   1.000
_cell.length_b   1.000
_cell.length_c   1.000
_cell.angle_alpha   90.00
_cell.angle_beta   90.00
_cell.angle_gamma   90.00
#
_symmetry.space_group_name_H-M   'P 1'
#
loop_
_entity.id
_entity.type
_entity.pdbx_description
1 polymer ?
#
loop_
_entity_poly.entity_id
_entity_poly.type
_entity_poly.pdbx_seq_one_letter_code
_entity_poly.pdbx_strand_id
1 'polypeptide(L)' 'SNLTELQKRGMKEVRKLIREGRIRPSVSDKDGEFVVIPRQLDIAITNKHLEDALLYRPSSVKEFKR' A
#
# COMPACT_ATOMS: atom_id res chain seq x y z
N SER A 1 19.28 8.93 16.96
CA SER A 1 18.94 8.24 15.71
C SER A 1 20.23 7.96 14.96
N ASN A 2 20.46 6.71 14.56
CA ASN A 2 21.72 6.28 13.92
C ASN A 2 21.74 6.57 12.40
N LEU A 3 20.94 7.54 11.96
CA LEU A 3 20.82 7.93 10.56
C LEU A 3 21.72 9.12 10.26
N THR A 4 22.39 9.07 9.12
CA THR A 4 23.06 10.23 8.53
C THR A 4 22.05 11.32 8.13
N GLU A 5 22.51 12.55 7.95
CA GLU A 5 21.65 13.65 7.48
C GLU A 5 21.06 13.41 6.09
N LEU A 6 21.77 12.67 5.23
CA LEU A 6 21.25 12.27 3.93
C LEU A 6 20.10 11.28 4.09
N GLN A 7 20.26 10.26 4.94
CA GLN A 7 19.19 9.29 5.21
C GLN A 7 17.97 9.95 5.88
N LYS A 8 18.18 10.89 6.80
CA LYS A 8 17.07 11.66 7.41
C LYS A 8 16.27 12.44 6.36
N ARG A 9 16.95 13.05 5.37
CA ARG A 9 16.32 13.74 4.24
C ARG A 9 15.54 12.77 3.36
N GLY A 10 16.15 11.65 2.95
CA GLY A 10 15.44 10.61 2.19
C GLY A 10 14.19 10.10 2.92
N MET A 11 14.26 9.88 4.23
CA MET A 11 13.09 9.48 5.04
C MET A 11 12.00 10.56 5.13
N LYS A 12 12.32 11.84 5.01
CA LYS A 12 11.31 12.91 4.91
C LYS A 12 10.61 12.85 3.54
N GLU A 13 11.35 12.61 2.47
CA GLU A 13 10.80 12.49 1.11
C GLU A 13 9.90 11.26 0.96
N VAL A 14 10.35 10.10 1.44
CA VAL A 14 9.52 8.87 1.45
C VAL A 14 8.20 9.12 2.20
N ARG A 15 8.25 9.72 3.38
CA ARG A 15 7.04 10.08 4.14
C ARG A 15 6.13 11.05 3.40
N LYS A 16 6.70 12.04 2.69
CA LYS A 16 5.94 12.96 1.85
C LYS A 16 5.21 12.19 0.73
N LEU A 17 5.90 11.29 0.02
CA LEU A 17 5.30 10.49 -1.05
C LEU A 17 4.17 9.57 -0.57
N ILE A 18 4.32 9.00 0.64
CA ILE A 18 3.26 8.19 1.29
C ILE A 18 2.05 9.06 1.60
N ARG A 19 2.26 10.22 2.22
CA ARG A 19 1.17 11.16 2.59
C ARG A 19 0.44 11.68 1.36
N GLU A 20 1.16 11.92 0.26
CA GLU A 20 0.60 12.31 -1.03
C GLU A 20 -0.07 11.14 -1.78
N GLY A 21 -0.04 9.93 -1.22
CA GLY A 21 -0.63 8.74 -1.83
C GLY A 21 0.03 8.34 -3.14
N ARG A 22 1.30 8.72 -3.37
CA ARG A 22 2.04 8.40 -4.61
C ARG A 22 2.64 7.01 -4.58
N ILE A 23 3.00 6.54 -3.39
CA ILE A 23 3.54 5.21 -3.15
C ILE A 23 2.83 4.54 -1.96
N ARG A 24 2.75 3.22 -1.99
CA ARG A 24 2.38 2.36 -0.87
C ARG A 24 3.59 1.51 -0.47
N PRO A 25 4.17 1.71 0.71
CA PRO A 25 5.13 0.77 1.27
C PRO A 25 4.39 -0.50 1.69
N SER A 26 5.00 -1.66 1.44
CA SER A 26 4.54 -2.97 1.87
C SER A 26 5.73 -3.80 2.35
N VAL A 27 5.43 -4.95 2.93
CA VAL A 27 6.41 -5.97 3.28
C VAL A 27 6.29 -7.10 2.25
N SER A 28 7.44 -7.55 1.76
CA SER A 28 7.58 -8.72 0.88
C SER A 28 7.19 -9.98 1.65
N ASP A 29 6.53 -10.91 0.95
CA ASP A 29 6.26 -12.26 1.45
C ASP A 29 7.54 -13.12 1.55
N LYS A 30 8.61 -12.70 0.86
CA LYS A 30 9.94 -13.28 0.95
C LYS A 30 10.82 -12.41 1.85
N ASP A 31 11.25 -13.00 2.96
CA ASP A 31 12.25 -12.48 3.88
C ASP A 31 11.93 -11.12 4.54
N GLY A 32 10.69 -10.64 4.44
CA GLY A 32 10.23 -9.43 5.13
C GLY A 32 10.84 -8.14 4.59
N GLU A 33 11.40 -8.16 3.39
CA GLU A 33 12.00 -6.97 2.77
C GLU A 33 10.93 -5.89 2.49
N PHE A 34 11.34 -4.62 2.55
CA PHE A 34 10.43 -3.53 2.21
C PHE A 34 10.32 -3.40 0.69
N VAL A 35 9.07 -3.39 0.21
CA VAL A 35 8.75 -3.10 -1.19
C VAL A 35 7.98 -1.79 -1.28
N VAL A 36 8.29 -0.99 -2.30
CA VAL A 36 7.62 0.28 -2.57
C VAL A 36 6.82 0.12 -3.85
N ILE A 37 5.49 0.26 -3.73
CA ILE A 37 4.56 0.06 -4.84
C ILE A 37 4.02 1.42 -5.27
N PRO A 38 4.16 1.82 -6.54
CA PRO A 38 3.49 3.02 -7.05
C PRO A 38 1.97 2.90 -6.91
N ARG A 39 1.29 3.98 -6.53
CA ARG A 39 -0.17 3.95 -6.29
C ARG A 39 -0.99 3.46 -7.48
N GLN A 40 -0.57 3.79 -8.69
CA GLN A 40 -1.25 3.32 -9.90
C GLN A 40 -1.19 1.80 -10.03
N LEU A 41 -0.03 1.20 -9.73
CA LEU A 41 0.13 -0.24 -9.73
C LEU A 41 -0.66 -0.89 -8.59
N ASP A 42 -0.67 -0.27 -7.41
CA ASP A 42 -1.46 -0.72 -6.26
C ASP A 42 -2.96 -0.81 -6.58
N ILE A 43 -3.51 0.23 -7.21
CA ILE A 43 -4.90 0.28 -7.66
C ILE A 43 -5.16 -0.79 -8.73
N ALA A 44 -4.26 -0.93 -9.71
CA ALA A 44 -4.41 -1.91 -10.77
C ALA A 44 -4.43 -3.34 -10.23
N ILE A 45 -3.52 -3.68 -9.31
CA ILE A 45 -3.49 -4.99 -8.64
C ILE A 45 -4.78 -5.22 -7.85
N THR A 46 -5.19 -4.23 -7.05
CA THR A 46 -6.40 -4.33 -6.22
C THR A 46 -7.64 -4.55 -7.09
N ASN A 47 -7.82 -3.76 -8.15
CA ASN A 47 -8.93 -3.91 -9.07
C ASN A 47 -8.91 -5.28 -9.75
N LYS A 48 -7.72 -5.72 -10.21
CA LYS A 48 -7.58 -7.02 -10.86
C LYS A 48 -7.95 -8.18 -9.92
N HIS A 49 -7.64 -8.04 -8.64
CA HIS A 49 -8.00 -9.04 -7.63
C HIS A 49 -9.50 -9.04 -7.32
N LEU A 50 -10.11 -7.85 -7.25
CA LEU A 50 -11.55 -7.69 -7.00
C LEU A 50 -12.45 -8.13 -8.17
N GLU A 51 -11.88 -8.33 -9.37
CA GLU A 51 -12.60 -8.93 -10.52
C GLU A 51 -12.97 -10.40 -10.30
N ASP A 52 -12.35 -11.09 -9.35
CA ASP A 52 -12.66 -12.49 -9.04
C ASP A 52 -14.02 -12.61 -8.33
N ALA A 53 -15.07 -12.82 -9.12
CA ALA A 53 -16.44 -12.98 -8.63
C ALA A 53 -16.70 -14.32 -7.91
N LEU A 54 -15.77 -15.28 -7.97
CA LEU A 54 -15.85 -16.50 -7.16
C LEU A 54 -15.39 -16.25 -5.73
N LEU A 55 -14.51 -15.26 -5.53
CA LEU A 55 -13.94 -14.91 -4.23
C LEU A 55 -14.64 -13.70 -3.59
N TYR A 56 -14.94 -12.66 -4.37
CA TYR A 56 -15.46 -11.39 -3.88
C TYR A 56 -16.88 -11.12 -4.36
N ARG A 57 -17.69 -10.49 -3.49
CA ARG A 57 -19.01 -9.93 -3.84
C ARG A 57 -19.15 -8.52 -3.26
N PRO A 58 -19.92 -7.63 -3.91
CA PRO A 58 -20.23 -6.33 -3.33
C PRO A 58 -20.91 -6.49 -1.97
N SER A 59 -20.40 -5.77 -0.98
CA SER A 59 -20.98 -5.72 0.36
C SER A 59 -21.91 -4.52 0.50
N SER A 60 -22.80 -4.55 1.49
CA SER A 60 -23.68 -3.42 1.80
C SER A 60 -23.73 -3.13 3.30
N VAL A 61 -24.07 -1.89 3.67
CA VAL A 61 -24.20 -1.47 5.08
C VAL A 61 -25.13 -2.37 5.89
N LYS A 62 -26.14 -2.98 5.25
CA LYS A 62 -27.08 -3.91 5.90
C LYS A 62 -26.39 -5.15 6.47
N GLU A 63 -25.30 -5.60 5.85
CA GLU A 63 -24.55 -6.78 6.29
C GLU A 63 -23.74 -6.52 7.57
N PHE A 64 -23.54 -5.25 7.94
CA PHE A 64 -22.81 -4.84 9.14
C PHE A 64 -23.74 -4.44 10.30
N LYS A 65 -25.05 -4.43 10.09
CA LYS A 65 -26.03 -4.20 11.14
C LYS A 65 -26.36 -5.55 11.78
N ARG A 66 -26.07 -5.69 13.08
CA ARG A 66 -26.49 -6.84 13.90
C ARG A 66 -27.98 -6.78 14.21
#